data_AF-A0A2I2KR36-F1
#
_entry.id   AF-A0A2I2KR36-F1
#
_cell.length_a   1.000
_cell.length_b   1.000
_cell.length_c   1.000
_cell.angle_alpha   90.00
_cell.angle_beta   90.00
_cell.angle_gamma   90.00
#
_symmetry.space_group_name_H-M   'P 1'
#
loop_
_entity.id
_entity.type
_entity.pdbx_description
1 polymer ?
#
loop_
_entity_poly.entity_id
_entity_poly.type
_entity_poly.pdbx_seq_one_letter_code
_entity_poly.pdbx_strand_id
1 'polypeptide(L)'
;MKQENPTVRKGIPVLQGGEDVNFVIVGRVGARLQGAPNITDDLDIVPEPTPGNLARLAAALSGPSTTKKAGNSTEYLAHPSVEPAASRLVLQLQ
;
A
#
# COMPACT_ATOMS: atom_id res chain seq x y z
N MET A 1 -26.78 -21.30 -11.05
CA MET A 1 -25.87 -20.49 -11.88
C MET A 1 -24.92 -19.76 -10.94
N LYS A 2 -23.60 -19.99 -11.07
CA LYS A 2 -22.60 -19.31 -10.24
C LYS A 2 -22.44 -17.90 -10.79
N GLN A 3 -22.74 -16.90 -9.98
CA GLN A 3 -22.58 -15.50 -10.36
C GLN A 3 -21.09 -15.19 -10.31
N GLU A 4 -20.48 -15.06 -11.49
CA GLU A 4 -19.07 -14.67 -11.59
C GLU A 4 -18.92 -13.25 -11.02
N ASN A 5 -17.99 -13.10 -10.07
CA ASN A 5 -17.78 -11.86 -9.34
C ASN A 5 -16.99 -10.88 -10.23
N PRO A 6 -17.59 -9.77 -10.69
CA PRO A 6 -16.97 -8.99 -11.74
C PRO A 6 -15.92 -8.03 -11.16
N THR A 7 -14.71 -8.16 -11.69
CA THR A 7 -13.65 -7.15 -11.77
C THR A 7 -12.73 -7.02 -10.55
N VAL A 8 -11.61 -7.75 -10.61
CA VAL A 8 -10.34 -7.25 -10.08
C VAL A 8 -10.00 -5.99 -10.87
N ARG A 9 -10.35 -4.81 -10.37
CA ARG A 9 -9.87 -3.56 -10.95
C ARG A 9 -8.45 -3.35 -10.45
N LYS A 10 -7.49 -3.41 -11.37
CA LYS A 10 -6.12 -2.95 -11.16
C LYS A 10 -6.20 -1.44 -10.85
N GLY A 11 -6.30 -1.10 -9.58
CA GLY A 11 -6.26 0.28 -9.12
C GLY A 11 -4.80 0.70 -8.99
N ILE A 12 -4.40 1.75 -9.68
CA ILE A 12 -3.12 2.42 -9.42
C ILE A 12 -3.46 3.66 -8.57
N PRO A 13 -3.45 3.60 -7.23
CA PRO A 13 -3.12 4.79 -6.47
C PRO A 13 -1.71 5.16 -6.89
N VAL A 14 -1.49 6.45 -7.13
CA VAL A 14 -0.18 7.00 -7.47
C VAL A 14 0.73 6.84 -6.24
N LEU A 15 1.23 5.63 -6.04
CA LEU A 15 2.44 5.36 -5.30
C LEU A 15 3.58 5.78 -6.23
N GLN A 16 4.50 6.61 -5.75
CA GLN A 16 5.62 7.01 -6.59
C GLN A 16 6.47 5.78 -6.94
N GLY A 17 6.63 5.51 -8.24
CA GLY A 17 7.40 4.38 -8.77
C GLY A 17 6.48 3.24 -9.21
N GLY A 18 6.63 2.79 -10.46
CA GLY A 18 5.77 1.82 -11.15
C GLY A 18 5.85 0.38 -10.62
N GLU A 19 5.67 0.22 -9.31
CA GLU A 19 5.66 -1.05 -8.59
C GLU A 19 4.27 -1.70 -8.76
N ASP A 20 4.21 -2.89 -9.37
CA ASP A 20 2.95 -3.61 -9.60
C ASP A 20 2.46 -4.28 -8.30
N VAL A 21 1.77 -3.51 -7.44
CA VAL A 21 1.23 -3.98 -6.16
C VAL A 21 -0.20 -4.48 -6.34
N ASN A 22 -0.44 -5.74 -5.97
CA ASN A 22 -1.76 -6.35 -5.89
C ASN A 22 -2.40 -6.08 -4.52
N PHE A 23 -3.57 -5.45 -4.51
CA PHE A 23 -4.34 -5.21 -3.29
C PHE A 23 -5.82 -5.02 -3.64
N VAL A 24 -6.67 -5.07 -2.60
CA VAL A 24 -8.06 -4.64 -2.69
C VAL A 24 -8.28 -3.40 -1.83
N ILE A 25 -9.16 -2.50 -2.28
CA ILE A 25 -9.58 -1.34 -1.50
C ILE A 25 -10.68 -1.78 -0.53
N VAL A 26 -10.57 -1.37 0.73
CA VAL A 26 -11.56 -1.62 1.76
C VAL A 26 -12.01 -0.31 2.42
N GLY A 27 -12.82 -0.39 3.46
CA GLY A 27 -13.23 0.78 4.23
C GLY A 27 -14.17 1.72 3.46
N ARG A 28 -14.20 2.99 3.89
CA ARG A 28 -15.15 3.99 3.37
C ARG A 28 -14.94 4.31 1.90
N VAL A 29 -13.71 4.30 1.40
CA VAL A 29 -13.44 4.45 -0.04
C VAL A 29 -14.03 3.27 -0.82
N GLY A 30 -13.84 2.04 -0.35
CA GLY A 30 -14.45 0.85 -0.97
C GLY A 30 -15.98 0.95 -1.02
N ALA A 31 -16.61 1.39 0.07
CA ALA A 31 -18.06 1.63 0.12
C ALA A 31 -18.51 2.77 -0.81
N ARG A 32 -17.73 3.86 -0.91
CA ARG A 32 -18.01 4.99 -1.82
C ARG A 32 -18.00 4.54 -3.27
N LEU A 33 -17.04 3.71 -3.67
CA LEU A 33 -16.98 3.13 -5.01
C LEU A 33 -18.21 2.26 -5.34
N GLN A 34 -18.92 1.78 -4.31
CA GLN A 34 -20.18 1.03 -4.42
C GLN A 34 -21.44 1.90 -4.23
N GLY A 35 -21.31 3.23 -4.15
CA GLY A 35 -22.44 4.17 -4.10
C GLY A 35 -22.82 4.69 -2.73
N ALA A 36 -22.13 4.30 -1.65
CA ALA A 36 -22.34 4.93 -0.33
C ALA A 36 -22.03 6.43 -0.38
N PRO A 37 -22.70 7.31 0.38
CA PRO A 37 -22.53 8.77 0.24
C PRO A 37 -21.35 9.36 1.04
N ASN A 38 -20.72 8.58 1.92
CA ASN A 38 -19.74 9.07 2.87
C ASN A 38 -18.39 9.37 2.20
N ILE A 39 -17.79 10.52 2.55
CA ILE A 39 -16.43 10.91 2.14
C ILE A 39 -15.47 10.59 3.29
N THR A 40 -14.24 10.22 2.95
CA THR A 40 -13.13 9.97 3.88
C THR A 40 -11.85 10.45 3.22
N ASP A 41 -10.89 10.91 4.02
CA ASP A 41 -9.62 11.47 3.52
C ASP A 41 -8.47 10.44 3.52
N ASP A 42 -8.74 9.22 4.01
CA ASP A 42 -7.82 8.10 4.07
C ASP A 42 -8.20 6.97 3.10
N LEU A 43 -7.21 6.15 2.72
CA LEU A 43 -7.39 4.98 1.86
C LEU A 43 -6.94 3.72 2.60
N ASP A 44 -7.88 2.82 2.85
CA ASP A 44 -7.59 1.50 3.41
C ASP A 44 -7.40 0.48 2.28
N ILE A 45 -6.32 -0.29 2.35
CA ILE A 45 -6.03 -1.40 1.42
C ILE A 45 -5.73 -2.69 2.16
N VAL A 46 -6.03 -3.82 1.53
CA VAL A 46 -5.56 -5.15 1.94
C VAL A 46 -4.70 -5.72 0.82
N PRO A 47 -3.38 -5.83 1.01
CA PRO A 47 -2.49 -6.38 0.00
C PRO A 47 -2.60 -7.91 -0.10
N GLU A 48 -2.32 -8.45 -1.28
CA GLU A 48 -2.03 -9.87 -1.42
C GLU A 48 -0.83 -10.24 -0.53
N PRO A 49 -0.93 -11.24 0.38
CA PRO A 49 0.07 -11.47 1.43
C PRO A 49 1.32 -12.22 0.94
N THR A 50 1.61 -12.20 -0.37
CA THR A 50 2.82 -12.82 -0.89
C THR A 50 4.04 -11.96 -0.53
N PRO A 51 5.19 -12.56 -0.15
CA PRO A 51 6.37 -11.80 0.24
C PRO A 51 6.83 -10.79 -0.83
N GLY A 52 6.75 -11.16 -2.11
CA GLY A 52 7.12 -10.28 -3.21
C GLY A 52 6.20 -9.06 -3.36
N ASN A 53 4.89 -9.22 -3.16
CA ASN A 53 3.94 -8.12 -3.20
C ASN A 53 4.10 -7.17 -2.01
N LEU A 54 4.34 -7.72 -0.82
CA LEU A 54 4.61 -6.92 0.39
C LEU A 54 5.92 -6.14 0.29
N ALA A 55 6.95 -6.72 -0.32
CA ALA A 55 8.21 -6.00 -0.57
C ALA A 55 8.01 -4.80 -1.51
N ARG A 56 7.22 -4.98 -2.58
CA ARG A 56 6.87 -3.88 -3.49
C ARG A 56 6.01 -2.81 -2.82
N LEU A 57 5.03 -3.22 -2.02
CA LEU A 57 4.24 -2.29 -1.22
C LEU A 57 5.13 -1.49 -0.24
N ALA A 58 6.06 -2.16 0.44
CA ALA A 58 6.97 -1.49 1.35
C ALA A 58 7.85 -0.47 0.63
N ALA A 59 8.42 -0.82 -0.54
CA ALA A 59 9.20 0.10 -1.36
C ALA A 59 8.37 1.30 -1.81
N ALA A 60 7.16 1.05 -2.31
CA ALA A 60 6.24 2.08 -2.78
C ALA A 60 5.78 3.06 -1.67
N LEU A 61 5.78 2.61 -0.40
CA LEU A 61 5.49 3.43 0.77
C LEU A 61 6.74 4.08 1.40
N SER A 62 7.95 3.68 1.00
CA SER A 62 9.21 4.12 1.60
C SER A 62 9.75 5.39 0.95
N GLY A 63 8.95 6.46 0.96
CA GLY A 63 9.31 7.76 0.40
C GLY A 63 9.17 8.90 1.41
N PRO A 64 9.86 10.04 1.19
CA PRO A 64 9.80 11.20 2.09
C PRO A 64 8.40 11.84 2.16
N SER A 65 7.57 11.62 1.15
CA SER A 65 6.17 12.05 1.12
C SER A 65 5.23 11.13 1.90
N THR A 66 5.67 9.93 2.25
CA THR A 66 4.87 8.99 3.02
C THR A 66 5.17 9.24 4.49
N THR A 67 4.15 9.67 5.23
CA THR A 67 4.28 9.88 6.67
C THR A 67 3.58 8.79 7.46
N LYS A 68 4.22 8.31 8.51
CA LYS A 68 3.63 7.42 9.50
C LYS A 68 3.15 8.22 10.71
N LYS A 69 1.91 7.98 11.13
CA LYS A 69 1.40 8.53 12.39
C LYS A 69 2.22 8.00 13.56
N ALA A 70 2.72 8.89 14.41
CA ALA A 70 3.49 8.52 15.59
C ALA A 70 2.57 7.96 16.67
N GLY A 71 2.25 6.66 16.61
CA GLY A 71 1.49 5.94 17.64
C GLY A 71 0.17 6.64 18.03
N ASN A 72 0.07 7.05 19.29
CA ASN A 72 -1.07 7.76 19.87
C ASN A 72 -1.00 9.29 19.72
N SER A 73 -0.06 9.83 18.95
CA SER A 73 0.08 11.25 18.64
C SER A 73 -0.73 11.66 17.40
N THR A 74 -1.02 12.95 17.26
CA THR A 74 -1.49 13.58 16.01
C THR A 74 -0.34 13.95 15.07
N GLU A 75 0.91 13.73 15.49
CA GLU A 75 2.09 14.00 14.70
C GLU A 75 2.36 12.91 13.65
N TYR A 76 2.88 13.37 12.52
CA TYR A 76 3.24 12.56 11.37
C TYR A 76 4.75 12.63 11.18
N LEU A 77 5.41 11.47 11.25
CA LEU A 77 6.86 11.33 11.02
C LEU A 77 7.09 10.76 9.63
N ALA A 78 8.25 11.03 9.03
CA ALA A 78 8.64 10.38 7.79
C ALA A 78 8.61 8.85 7.96
N HIS A 79 8.07 8.14 6.96
CA HIS A 79 8.13 6.68 6.95
C HIS A 79 9.59 6.25 6.80
N PRO A 80 10.08 5.28 7.60
CA PRO A 80 11.45 4.82 7.46
C PRO A 80 11.67 4.26 6.04
N SER A 81 12.81 4.59 5.43
CA SER A 81 13.20 3.97 4.16
C SER A 81 13.41 2.48 4.39
N VAL A 82 12.63 1.64 3.74
CA VAL A 82 12.83 0.18 3.76
C VAL A 82 13.65 -0.20 2.53
N GLU A 83 14.92 -0.50 2.75
CA GLU A 83 15.74 -1.13 1.72
C GLU A 83 15.18 -2.54 1.43
N PRO A 84 14.92 -2.89 0.15
CA PRO A 84 14.47 -4.23 -0.18
C PRO A 84 15.54 -5.24 0.27
N ALA A 85 15.11 -6.36 0.85
CA ALA A 85 16.00 -7.37 1.45
C ALA A 85 17.10 -7.90 0.52
N ALA A 86 16.95 -7.74 -0.80
CA ALA A 86 17.98 -8.06 -1.79
C ALA A 86 19.26 -7.21 -1.68
N SER A 87 19.23 -6.03 -1.06
CA SER A 87 20.38 -5.12 -0.96
C SER A 87 21.33 -5.44 0.21
N ARG A 88 20.99 -6.39 1.09
CA ARG A 88 21.78 -6.66 2.31
C ARG A 88 23.04 -7.52 2.08
N LEU A 89 23.25 -8.06 0.88
CA LEU A 89 24.33 -9.02 0.63
C LEU A 89 25.69 -8.41 0.22
N VAL A 90 25.82 -7.08 0.09
CA VAL A 90 27.02 -6.47 -0.55
C VAL A 90 28.09 -5.96 0.45
N LEU A 91 27.87 -5.99 1.77
CA LEU A 91 28.77 -5.33 2.74
C LEU A 91 29.50 -6.24 3.75
N GLN A 92 29.64 -7.55 3.49
CA GLN A 92 30.37 -8.45 4.40
C GLN A 92 31.70 -9.00 3.86
N LEU A 93 32.28 -8.40 2.81
CA LEU A 93 33.59 -8.79 2.29
C LEU A 93 34.48 -7.56 2.05
N GLN A 94 35.05 -7.02 3.13
CA GLN A 94 36.30 -6.26 3.11
C GLN A 94 37.10 -6.59 4.36
#